data_AF-A0A923IGP5-F1
#
_entry.id   AF-A0A923IGP5-F1
#
_cell.length_a   1.000
_cell.length_b   1.000
_cell.length_c   1.000
_cell.angle_alpha   90.00
_cell.angle_beta   90.00
_cell.angle_gamma   90.00
#
_symmetry.space_group_name_H-M   'P 1'
#
loop_
_entity.id
_entity.type
_entity.pdbx_description
1 polymer ?
#
loop_
_entity_poly.entity_id
_entity_poly.type
_entity_poly.pdbx_seq_one_letter_code
_entity_poly.pdbx_strand_id
1 'polypeptide(L)'
;MKINRLLTGMVIIIGCFMWIGSPGAAQGATTAPVTAETAKVLDADAGYLENIHFEKLKGKERVVLMLSRQSGATAEDAGEKAIVVKLENLFVPQDLRRAMGEGFLDNLIRAIPVQQTAGGRPQALISMELNRRVPYSVRQEGHHVIIDFNVASVPTKPAGTETGDKPALPEQARVMAAIPVQKPTEQKPYAPPKELPPSYAGRLISLDFQEAGIKSVLQLLAEESG
;
A
#
# COMPACT_ATOMS: atom_id res chain seq x y z
N MET A 1 -59.92 22.74 -3.38
CA MET A 1 -60.74 22.94 -2.16
C MET A 1 -60.32 21.88 -1.13
N LYS A 2 -60.13 22.28 0.13
CA LYS A 2 -59.63 21.52 1.30
C LYS A 2 -58.11 21.40 1.47
N ILE A 3 -57.56 22.54 1.86
CA ILE A 3 -56.48 22.73 2.84
C ILE A 3 -56.94 22.21 4.20
N ASN A 4 -56.09 21.45 4.90
CA ASN A 4 -56.00 21.35 6.37
C ASN A 4 -54.52 21.11 6.70
N ARG A 5 -53.72 22.06 7.21
CA ARG A 5 -53.73 22.81 8.48
C ARG A 5 -53.16 22.05 9.68
N LEU A 6 -52.24 22.77 10.35
CA LEU A 6 -51.92 22.78 11.79
C LEU A 6 -50.96 21.67 12.28
N LEU A 7 -49.99 21.89 13.18
CA LEU A 7 -49.59 23.06 13.97
C LEU A 7 -48.24 22.73 14.67
N THR A 8 -47.25 23.61 14.51
CA THR A 8 -46.36 24.21 15.54
C THR A 8 -45.71 23.36 16.63
N GLY A 9 -44.40 23.58 16.84
CA GLY A 9 -43.73 23.21 18.08
C GLY A 9 -42.24 23.56 18.21
N MET A 10 -41.80 24.70 17.67
CA MET A 10 -40.49 25.28 17.98
C MET A 10 -40.62 26.05 19.31
N VAL A 11 -40.02 25.52 20.39
CA VAL A 11 -39.88 26.24 21.66
C VAL A 11 -38.41 26.36 22.01
N ILE A 12 -37.98 27.62 21.97
CA ILE A 12 -36.71 28.17 22.39
C ILE A 12 -36.63 28.09 23.92
N ILE A 13 -35.57 27.48 24.47
CA ILE A 13 -35.24 27.62 25.90
C ILE A 13 -34.11 28.64 26.01
N ILE A 14 -34.50 29.87 26.35
CA ILE A 14 -33.65 30.94 26.89
C ILE A 14 -34.03 31.06 28.36
N GLY A 15 -33.05 31.05 29.29
CA GLY A 15 -33.32 31.56 30.64
C GLY A 15 -32.35 31.17 31.75
N CYS A 16 -31.54 32.16 32.13
CA CYS A 16 -31.05 32.44 33.49
C CYS A 16 -29.93 31.59 34.11
N PHE A 17 -28.72 32.06 33.82
CA PHE A 17 -27.77 32.58 34.82
C PHE A 17 -28.37 32.82 36.22
N MET A 18 -27.87 32.10 37.23
CA MET A 18 -27.76 32.63 38.58
C MET A 18 -26.42 32.18 39.17
N TRP A 19 -25.58 33.17 39.42
CA TRP A 19 -24.27 33.12 40.04
C TRP A 19 -24.46 33.29 41.55
N ILE A 20 -23.66 32.60 42.37
CA ILE A 20 -23.04 33.06 43.64
C ILE A 20 -22.60 31.83 44.47
N GLY A 21 -21.29 31.75 44.79
CA GLY A 21 -20.77 30.92 45.87
C GLY A 21 -19.40 30.26 45.61
N SER A 22 -18.32 30.93 46.01
CA SER A 22 -16.98 30.37 46.28
C SER A 22 -16.44 31.07 47.54
N PRO A 23 -15.42 30.58 48.28
CA PRO A 23 -14.46 29.50 47.96
C PRO A 23 -14.24 28.47 49.10
N GLY A 24 -13.70 27.29 48.76
CA GLY A 24 -13.18 26.32 49.72
C GLY A 24 -12.00 25.56 49.12
N ALA A 25 -10.80 25.85 49.60
CA ALA A 25 -9.56 25.19 49.21
C ALA A 25 -9.35 23.92 50.05
N ALA A 26 -9.09 22.78 49.41
CA ALA A 26 -8.15 21.75 49.87
C ALA A 26 -8.07 20.57 48.87
N GLN A 27 -6.89 20.41 48.28
CA GLN A 27 -6.15 19.17 48.06
C GLN A 27 -6.90 17.93 47.55
N GLY A 28 -6.52 17.51 46.34
CA GLY A 28 -6.74 16.18 45.83
C GLY A 28 -6.18 16.06 44.43
N ALA A 29 -4.90 15.70 44.32
CA ALA A 29 -4.32 15.25 43.06
C ALA A 29 -5.01 13.95 42.65
N THR A 30 -5.98 14.04 41.74
CA THR A 30 -6.45 12.91 40.95
C THR A 30 -6.07 13.21 39.51
N THR A 31 -4.99 12.56 39.08
CA THR A 31 -4.78 12.20 37.69
C THR A 31 -6.04 11.51 37.17
N ALA A 32 -6.77 12.17 36.28
CA ALA A 32 -7.72 11.50 35.42
C ALA A 32 -6.97 11.07 34.15
N PRO A 33 -6.57 9.80 33.99
CA PRO A 33 -6.47 9.24 32.67
C PRO A 33 -7.88 8.84 32.20
N VAL A 34 -7.97 8.38 30.95
CA VAL A 34 -9.13 7.71 30.36
C VAL A 34 -10.38 8.56 30.07
N THR A 35 -10.27 9.39 29.03
CA THR A 35 -11.30 9.43 27.98
C THR A 35 -10.71 8.78 26.72
N ALA A 36 -10.47 7.48 26.81
CA ALA A 36 -10.08 6.63 25.68
C ALA A 36 -10.85 5.29 25.71
N GLU A 37 -12.04 5.28 26.33
CA GLU A 37 -12.84 4.06 26.54
C GLU A 37 -14.22 4.10 25.89
N THR A 38 -14.48 5.05 24.99
CA THR A 38 -15.69 5.07 24.15
C THR A 38 -15.31 4.99 22.67
N ALA A 39 -14.49 4.01 22.31
CA ALA A 39 -14.18 3.67 20.91
C ALA A 39 -13.83 2.18 20.78
N LYS A 40 -14.54 1.30 21.51
CA LYS A 40 -14.19 -0.13 21.57
C LYS A 40 -15.37 -1.10 21.46
N VAL A 41 -16.55 -0.64 21.10
CA VAL A 41 -17.77 -1.48 21.11
C VAL A 41 -18.52 -1.52 19.77
N LEU A 42 -18.03 -0.85 18.72
CA LEU A 42 -18.52 -1.04 17.35
C LEU A 42 -17.56 -1.86 16.46
N ASP A 43 -16.40 -2.23 17.00
CA ASP A 43 -15.24 -2.70 16.23
C ASP A 43 -15.07 -4.23 16.23
N ALA A 44 -15.89 -4.97 16.98
CA ALA A 44 -15.73 -6.41 17.18
C ALA A 44 -16.05 -7.27 15.94
N ASP A 45 -16.76 -6.71 14.95
CA ASP A 45 -17.07 -7.36 13.67
C ASP A 45 -16.25 -6.80 12.50
N ALA A 46 -15.26 -5.94 12.76
CA ALA A 46 -14.41 -5.42 11.70
C ALA A 46 -13.26 -6.38 11.37
N GLY A 47 -12.94 -6.49 10.08
CA GLY A 47 -11.77 -7.23 9.61
C GLY A 47 -10.49 -6.43 9.80
N TYR A 48 -9.36 -7.02 9.40
CA TYR A 48 -8.08 -6.35 9.33
C TYR A 48 -7.33 -6.71 8.05
N LEU A 49 -6.51 -5.76 7.59
CA LEU A 49 -5.57 -5.97 6.50
C LEU A 49 -4.39 -6.77 7.07
N GLU A 50 -4.14 -7.95 6.54
CA GLU A 50 -3.07 -8.83 7.00
C GLU A 50 -1.76 -8.50 6.32
N ASN A 51 -1.80 -8.30 4.99
CA ASN A 51 -0.60 -8.01 4.21
C ASN A 51 -0.96 -7.42 2.84
N ILE A 52 0.06 -6.86 2.17
CA ILE A 52 0.00 -6.50 0.75
C ILE A 52 1.16 -7.18 0.05
N HIS A 53 0.85 -7.98 -0.95
CA HIS A 53 1.82 -8.66 -1.79
C HIS A 53 1.86 -8.03 -3.18
N PHE A 54 3.05 -7.99 -3.78
CA PHE A 54 3.32 -7.40 -5.08
C PHE A 54 3.94 -8.45 -6.00
N GLU A 55 3.36 -8.63 -7.18
CA GLU A 55 3.79 -9.63 -8.13
C GLU A 55 3.96 -9.01 -9.52
N LYS A 56 5.14 -9.18 -10.10
CA LYS A 56 5.48 -8.71 -11.44
C LYS A 56 5.24 -9.84 -12.44
N LEU A 57 4.28 -9.64 -13.34
CA LEU A 57 3.94 -10.59 -14.40
C LEU A 57 4.29 -10.02 -15.77
N LYS A 58 4.40 -10.88 -16.79
CA LYS A 58 4.65 -10.42 -18.16
C LYS A 58 3.45 -9.59 -18.65
N GLY A 59 3.67 -8.28 -18.78
CA GLY A 59 2.65 -7.34 -19.24
C GLY A 59 1.56 -6.99 -18.22
N LYS A 60 1.69 -7.47 -16.97
CA LYS A 60 0.75 -7.18 -15.89
C LYS A 60 1.51 -6.97 -14.58
N GLU A 61 0.99 -6.08 -13.75
CA GLU A 61 1.46 -5.92 -12.38
C GLU A 61 0.31 -6.22 -11.45
N ARG A 62 0.54 -7.07 -10.46
CA ARG A 62 -0.50 -7.54 -9.56
C ARG A 62 -0.21 -7.09 -8.15
N VAL A 63 -1.22 -6.53 -7.51
CA VAL A 63 -1.24 -6.24 -6.08
C VAL A 63 -2.29 -7.13 -5.44
N VAL A 64 -1.90 -7.87 -4.42
CA VAL A 64 -2.80 -8.75 -3.66
C VAL A 64 -2.92 -8.22 -2.24
N LEU A 65 -4.11 -7.80 -1.86
CA LEU A 65 -4.44 -7.41 -0.49
C LEU A 65 -4.97 -8.65 0.24
N MET A 66 -4.27 -9.08 1.29
CA MET A 66 -4.67 -10.20 2.14
C MET A 66 -5.51 -9.67 3.30
N LEU A 67 -6.72 -10.18 3.47
CA LEU A 67 -7.69 -9.70 4.45
C LEU A 67 -8.08 -10.84 5.40
N SER A 68 -8.26 -10.52 6.69
CA SER A 68 -8.73 -11.53 7.65
C SER A 68 -10.16 -11.99 7.42
N ARG A 69 -10.96 -11.19 6.71
CA ARG A 69 -12.31 -11.53 6.25
C ARG A 69 -12.58 -10.95 4.87
N GLN A 70 -13.48 -11.59 4.14
CA GLN A 70 -13.97 -11.02 2.90
C GLN A 70 -14.64 -9.66 3.18
N SER A 71 -14.26 -8.66 2.39
CA SER A 71 -14.78 -7.30 2.43
C SER A 71 -15.21 -6.88 1.02
N GLY A 72 -16.17 -5.96 0.94
CA GLY A 72 -16.38 -5.22 -0.30
C GLY A 72 -15.14 -4.39 -0.63
N ALA A 73 -14.71 -4.43 -1.89
CA ALA A 73 -13.62 -3.61 -2.40
C ALA A 73 -14.14 -2.72 -3.52
N THR A 74 -13.85 -1.43 -3.45
CA THR A 74 -14.19 -0.46 -4.50
C THR A 74 -12.94 0.31 -4.86
N ALA A 75 -12.60 0.36 -6.14
CA ALA A 75 -11.49 1.15 -6.65
C ALA A 75 -12.00 2.39 -7.36
N GLU A 76 -11.31 3.50 -7.12
CA GLU A 76 -11.59 4.80 -7.71
C GLU A 76 -10.29 5.39 -8.27
N ASP A 77 -10.40 6.05 -9.42
CA ASP A 77 -9.30 6.84 -9.96
C ASP A 77 -9.12 8.09 -9.09
N ALA A 78 -7.90 8.29 -8.61
CA ALA A 78 -7.52 9.45 -7.81
C ALA A 78 -6.52 10.31 -8.60
N GLY A 79 -7.05 11.20 -9.44
CA GLY A 79 -6.23 12.02 -10.34
C GLY A 79 -5.67 11.23 -11.53
N GLU A 80 -4.53 11.67 -12.08
CA GLU A 80 -3.97 11.07 -13.30
C GLU A 80 -3.11 9.83 -13.07
N LYS A 81 -2.47 9.76 -11.90
CA LYS A 81 -1.38 8.82 -11.60
C LYS A 81 -1.55 8.13 -10.27
N ALA A 82 -2.74 8.15 -9.69
CA ALA A 82 -3.03 7.38 -8.51
C ALA A 82 -4.40 6.73 -8.62
N ILE A 83 -4.54 5.60 -7.95
CA ILE A 83 -5.84 4.97 -7.71
C ILE A 83 -5.98 4.75 -6.21
N VAL A 84 -7.22 4.69 -5.74
CA VAL A 84 -7.54 4.47 -4.34
C VAL A 84 -8.49 3.30 -4.24
N VAL A 85 -8.12 2.31 -3.43
CA VAL A 85 -8.98 1.17 -3.11
C VAL A 85 -9.56 1.35 -1.72
N LYS A 86 -10.88 1.34 -1.62
CA LYS A 86 -11.66 1.40 -0.39
C LYS A 86 -12.09 -0.01 -0.01
N LEU A 87 -11.78 -0.41 1.22
CA LEU A 87 -12.26 -1.65 1.83
C LEU A 87 -13.12 -1.30 3.04
N GLU A 88 -14.37 -1.76 3.03
CA GLU A 88 -15.35 -1.46 4.06
C GLU A 88 -15.20 -2.36 5.30
N ASN A 89 -15.54 -1.84 6.48
CA ASN A 89 -15.52 -2.59 7.74
C ASN A 89 -14.17 -3.27 8.01
N LEU A 90 -13.08 -2.55 7.75
CA LEU A 90 -11.73 -3.10 7.77
C LEU A 90 -10.74 -2.14 8.45
N PHE A 91 -9.91 -2.69 9.34
CA PHE A 91 -8.85 -2.00 10.02
C PHE A 91 -7.50 -2.20 9.34
N VAL A 92 -6.70 -1.14 9.29
CA VAL A 92 -5.29 -1.21 8.86
C VAL A 92 -4.41 -1.27 10.12
N PRO A 93 -3.69 -2.36 10.37
CA PRO A 93 -2.70 -2.44 11.45
C PRO A 93 -1.62 -1.35 11.32
N GLN A 94 -1.10 -0.88 12.45
CA GLN A 94 -0.12 0.21 12.46
C GLN A 94 1.13 -0.10 11.62
N ASP A 95 1.58 -1.36 11.62
CA ASP A 95 2.77 -1.81 10.89
C ASP A 95 2.61 -1.71 9.36
N LEU A 96 1.35 -1.74 8.88
CA LEU A 96 1.02 -1.63 7.46
C LEU A 96 0.68 -0.18 7.04
N ARG A 97 0.60 0.78 7.96
CA ARG A 97 0.28 2.19 7.65
C ARG A 97 1.49 2.97 7.14
N ARG A 98 2.18 2.40 6.15
CA ARG A 98 3.39 2.97 5.55
C ARG A 98 3.43 2.70 4.05
N ALA A 99 4.27 3.43 3.33
CA ALA A 99 4.54 3.14 1.93
C ALA A 99 5.19 1.77 1.78
N MET A 100 4.68 0.96 0.86
CA MET A 100 5.17 -0.38 0.54
C MET A 100 5.20 -0.59 -0.97
N GLY A 101 6.02 -1.55 -1.43
CA GLY A 101 6.09 -1.91 -2.85
C GLY A 101 7.04 -1.04 -3.69
N GLU A 102 7.80 -0.13 -3.07
CA GLU A 102 8.81 0.67 -3.78
C GLU A 102 9.85 -0.24 -4.44
N GLY A 103 9.97 -0.13 -5.78
CA GLY A 103 10.91 -0.92 -6.58
C GLY A 103 10.50 -2.36 -6.87
N PHE A 104 9.34 -2.84 -6.39
CA PHE A 104 8.85 -4.19 -6.68
C PHE A 104 8.23 -4.31 -8.08
N LEU A 105 7.66 -3.21 -8.58
CA LEU A 105 6.91 -3.13 -9.83
C LEU A 105 7.45 -1.95 -10.66
N ASP A 106 7.23 -1.96 -11.98
CA ASP A 106 7.74 -0.93 -12.90
C ASP A 106 6.80 0.29 -12.96
N ASN A 107 5.47 0.05 -12.96
CA ASN A 107 4.48 1.10 -13.04
C ASN A 107 3.94 1.49 -11.66
N LEU A 108 3.68 0.56 -10.76
CA LEU A 108 3.33 0.90 -9.37
C LEU A 108 4.56 1.40 -8.61
N ILE A 109 4.53 2.67 -8.20
CA ILE A 109 5.59 3.31 -7.41
C ILE A 109 5.51 2.81 -5.97
N ARG A 110 4.31 2.88 -5.36
CA ARG A 110 4.05 2.44 -3.99
C ARG A 110 2.57 2.28 -3.72
N ALA A 111 2.25 1.50 -2.69
CA ALA A 111 0.95 1.45 -2.05
C ALA A 111 1.07 1.97 -0.61
N ILE A 112 0.13 2.82 -0.20
CA ILE A 112 0.07 3.44 1.12
C ILE A 112 -1.30 3.14 1.74
N PRO A 113 -1.37 2.18 2.68
CA PRO A 113 -2.58 1.91 3.44
C PRO A 113 -2.79 2.96 4.53
N VAL A 114 -4.02 3.47 4.63
CA VAL A 114 -4.43 4.49 5.60
C VAL A 114 -5.71 4.01 6.29
N GLN A 115 -5.76 4.18 7.60
CA GLN A 115 -6.99 3.98 8.36
C GLN A 115 -7.91 5.19 8.17
N GLN A 116 -9.14 4.94 7.74
CA GLN A 116 -10.20 5.94 7.68
C GLN A 116 -11.42 5.46 8.48
N THR A 117 -12.32 6.39 8.78
CA THR A 117 -13.64 6.10 9.33
C THR A 117 -14.68 6.74 8.41
N ALA A 118 -15.58 5.93 7.87
CA ALA A 118 -16.64 6.37 6.98
C ALA A 118 -17.99 5.92 7.56
N GLY A 119 -18.90 6.87 7.80
CA GLY A 119 -20.22 6.57 8.36
C GLY A 119 -20.17 5.87 9.73
N GLY A 120 -19.15 6.16 10.54
CA GLY A 120 -18.96 5.53 11.86
C GLY A 120 -18.43 4.10 11.81
N ARG A 121 -18.07 3.58 10.63
CA ARG A 121 -17.44 2.26 10.47
C ARG A 121 -15.96 2.40 10.08
N PRO A 122 -15.09 1.47 10.49
CA PRO A 122 -13.71 1.45 10.04
C PRO A 122 -13.64 1.16 8.54
N GLN A 123 -12.80 1.90 7.83
CA GLN A 123 -12.56 1.73 6.40
C GLN A 123 -11.04 1.76 6.16
N ALA A 124 -10.54 0.78 5.41
CA ALA A 124 -9.16 0.80 4.94
C ALA A 124 -9.09 1.47 3.57
N LEU A 125 -8.26 2.51 3.46
CA LEU A 125 -8.03 3.23 2.22
C LEU A 125 -6.61 2.92 1.73
N ILE A 126 -6.47 2.29 0.57
CA ILE A 126 -5.17 1.95 -0.01
C ILE A 126 -4.94 2.88 -1.19
N SER A 127 -4.07 3.87 -1.00
CA SER A 127 -3.65 4.76 -2.08
C SER A 127 -2.48 4.14 -2.82
N MET A 128 -2.61 3.97 -4.14
CA MET A 128 -1.59 3.39 -5.01
C MET A 128 -1.13 4.44 -6.01
N GLU A 129 0.15 4.79 -5.94
CA GLU A 129 0.78 5.75 -6.83
C GLU A 129 1.42 5.03 -8.02
N LEU A 130 1.19 5.55 -9.22
CA LEU A 130 1.59 4.96 -10.50
C LEU A 130 2.51 5.91 -11.27
N ASN A 131 3.48 5.37 -12.01
CA ASN A 131 4.31 6.14 -12.93
C ASN A 131 3.50 6.66 -14.12
N ARG A 132 2.57 5.82 -14.62
CA ARG A 132 1.67 6.10 -15.73
C ARG A 132 0.29 5.51 -15.47
N ARG A 133 -0.74 6.14 -16.04
CA ARG A 133 -2.10 5.61 -16.01
C ARG A 133 -2.19 4.37 -16.89
N VAL A 134 -2.73 3.30 -16.32
CA VAL A 134 -2.96 2.04 -17.01
C VAL A 134 -4.34 1.49 -16.66
N PRO A 135 -4.99 0.74 -17.57
CA PRO A 135 -6.20 0.01 -17.22
C PRO A 135 -5.92 -0.97 -16.09
N TYR A 136 -6.85 -1.09 -15.15
CA TYR A 136 -6.77 -2.05 -14.06
C TYR A 136 -8.07 -2.84 -13.91
N SER A 137 -8.00 -3.98 -13.25
CA SER A 137 -9.15 -4.77 -12.83
C SER A 137 -9.04 -5.11 -11.36
N VAL A 138 -10.16 -5.09 -10.65
CA VAL A 138 -10.24 -5.47 -9.24
C VAL A 138 -11.17 -6.66 -9.10
N ARG A 139 -10.69 -7.71 -8.43
CA ARG A 139 -11.46 -8.93 -8.17
C ARG A 139 -11.34 -9.32 -6.70
N GLN A 140 -12.45 -9.77 -6.11
CA GLN A 140 -12.48 -10.34 -4.78
C GLN A 140 -12.44 -11.86 -4.89
N GLU A 141 -11.41 -12.48 -4.33
CA GLU A 141 -11.23 -13.93 -4.29
C GLU A 141 -11.15 -14.38 -2.82
N GLY A 142 -12.32 -14.57 -2.20
CA GLY A 142 -12.46 -14.90 -0.78
C GLY A 142 -11.83 -13.81 0.11
N HIS A 143 -10.75 -14.16 0.79
CA HIS A 143 -9.96 -13.30 1.68
C HIS A 143 -8.96 -12.40 0.94
N HIS A 144 -8.87 -12.50 -0.38
CA HIS A 144 -7.91 -11.73 -1.17
C HIS A 144 -8.62 -10.72 -2.07
N VAL A 145 -8.07 -9.50 -2.13
CA VAL A 145 -8.42 -8.53 -3.17
C VAL A 145 -7.27 -8.49 -4.16
N ILE A 146 -7.55 -8.84 -5.41
CA ILE A 146 -6.55 -8.87 -6.48
C ILE A 146 -6.77 -7.66 -7.38
N ILE A 147 -5.74 -6.83 -7.50
CA ILE A 147 -5.71 -5.68 -8.38
C ILE A 147 -4.67 -5.96 -9.46
N ASP A 148 -5.13 -6.14 -10.69
CA ASP A 148 -4.26 -6.35 -11.85
C ASP A 148 -4.18 -5.06 -12.67
N PHE A 149 -2.99 -4.49 -12.81
CA PHE A 149 -2.67 -3.38 -13.69
C PHE A 149 -2.13 -3.91 -15.03
N ASN A 150 -2.72 -3.48 -16.14
CA ASN A 150 -2.29 -3.89 -17.47
C ASN A 150 -1.23 -2.92 -18.03
N VAL A 151 0.04 -3.29 -17.89
CA VAL A 151 1.18 -2.49 -18.37
C VAL A 151 1.59 -2.82 -19.81
N ALA A 152 1.09 -3.92 -20.38
CA ALA A 152 1.37 -4.31 -21.78
C ALA A 152 0.82 -3.32 -22.80
N SER A 153 -0.25 -2.62 -22.44
CA SER A 153 -0.96 -1.69 -23.34
C SER A 153 -0.26 -0.35 -23.52
N VAL A 154 0.82 -0.08 -22.78
CA VAL A 154 1.53 1.20 -22.84
C VAL A 154 2.81 1.02 -23.64
N PRO A 155 3.04 1.82 -24.70
CA PRO A 155 4.28 1.73 -25.45
C PRO A 155 5.46 2.05 -24.53
N THR A 156 6.32 1.04 -24.34
CA THR A 156 7.68 1.25 -23.86
C THR A 156 8.37 2.12 -24.90
N LYS A 157 8.56 3.42 -24.61
CA LYS A 157 9.46 4.23 -25.42
C LYS A 157 10.82 3.52 -25.38
N PRO A 158 11.33 3.01 -26.51
CA PRO A 158 12.64 2.37 -26.51
C PRO A 158 13.67 3.42 -26.10
N ALA A 159 14.50 3.08 -25.13
CA ALA A 159 15.79 3.74 -24.98
C ALA A 159 16.52 3.58 -26.32
N GLY A 160 17.06 4.69 -26.81
CA GLY A 160 17.48 4.87 -28.19
C GLY A 160 18.38 3.75 -28.71
N THR A 161 17.97 3.16 -29.84
CA THR A 161 18.91 2.72 -30.87
C THR A 161 19.45 3.97 -31.54
N GLU A 162 20.52 4.54 -30.98
CA GLU A 162 21.38 5.45 -31.72
C GLU A 162 22.16 4.62 -32.73
N THR A 163 21.63 4.60 -33.95
CA THR A 163 22.36 4.22 -35.16
C THR A 163 23.61 5.08 -35.24
N GLY A 164 24.78 4.43 -35.24
CA GLY A 164 26.01 5.08 -35.64
C GLY A 164 25.94 5.45 -37.12
N ASP A 165 26.16 6.73 -37.42
CA ASP A 165 27.08 7.14 -38.48
C ASP A 165 27.55 8.59 -38.23
N LYS A 166 28.85 8.82 -38.42
CA LYS A 166 29.59 10.09 -38.26
C LYS A 166 29.95 10.57 -39.70
N PRO A 167 30.63 11.71 -39.97
CA PRO A 167 30.90 12.94 -39.20
C PRO A 167 30.66 14.25 -40.02
N ALA A 168 30.53 15.41 -39.36
CA ALA A 168 31.15 16.68 -39.80
C ALA A 168 31.04 17.77 -38.72
N LEU A 169 32.18 18.21 -38.22
CA LEU A 169 32.42 19.50 -37.54
C LEU A 169 32.90 20.52 -38.61
N PRO A 170 33.02 21.86 -38.39
CA PRO A 170 33.75 22.38 -37.22
C PRO A 170 33.43 23.81 -36.69
N GLU A 171 34.04 24.08 -35.51
CA GLU A 171 34.66 25.36 -35.04
C GLU A 171 33.75 26.61 -34.81
N GLN A 172 33.83 27.49 -33.79
CA GLN A 172 34.72 27.89 -32.68
C GLN A 172 33.80 28.61 -31.66
N ALA A 173 33.94 28.49 -30.34
CA ALA A 173 34.78 29.41 -29.59
C ALA A 173 35.13 28.82 -28.21
N ARG A 174 36.43 28.79 -27.95
CA ARG A 174 37.06 28.44 -26.68
C ARG A 174 37.11 29.67 -25.78
N VAL A 175 36.86 29.51 -24.48
CA VAL A 175 37.72 29.98 -23.37
C VAL A 175 37.26 29.26 -22.10
N MET A 176 37.95 28.20 -21.67
CA MET A 176 39.07 28.18 -20.72
C MET A 176 38.74 28.72 -19.32
N ALA A 177 38.52 27.79 -18.39
CA ALA A 177 39.21 27.78 -17.10
C ALA A 177 39.41 26.31 -16.68
N ALA A 178 40.68 25.91 -16.64
CA ALA A 178 41.18 24.63 -16.15
C ALA A 178 41.34 24.74 -14.59
N ILE A 179 41.47 23.73 -13.71
CA ILE A 179 42.24 22.47 -13.56
C ILE A 179 41.73 21.85 -12.20
N PRO A 180 42.05 20.62 -11.69
CA PRO A 180 42.52 19.34 -12.27
C PRO A 180 41.62 18.12 -11.96
N VAL A 181 41.87 17.03 -12.70
CA VAL A 181 41.57 15.64 -12.31
C VAL A 181 42.63 15.13 -11.33
N GLN A 182 42.22 14.53 -10.20
CA GLN A 182 43.05 13.57 -9.44
C GLN A 182 42.22 12.35 -9.00
N LYS A 183 42.64 11.21 -9.59
CA LYS A 183 42.59 9.77 -9.23
C LYS A 183 41.40 9.11 -8.50
N PRO A 184 41.13 7.82 -8.84
CA PRO A 184 40.03 7.02 -8.29
C PRO A 184 40.36 6.56 -6.87
N THR A 185 39.44 6.77 -5.94
CA THR A 185 39.51 6.14 -4.61
C THR A 185 38.85 4.77 -4.67
N GLU A 186 39.72 3.77 -4.57
CA GLU A 186 39.53 2.40 -4.10
C GLU A 186 38.20 2.12 -3.38
N GLN A 187 37.42 1.21 -3.97
CA GLN A 187 36.24 0.59 -3.37
C GLN A 187 36.65 -0.21 -2.13
N LYS A 188 36.13 0.19 -0.97
CA LYS A 188 36.12 -0.65 0.23
C LYS A 188 34.92 -1.61 0.13
N PRO A 189 35.10 -2.94 0.22
CA PRO A 189 33.97 -3.88 0.20
C PRO A 189 33.07 -3.65 1.41
N TYR A 190 31.79 -3.38 1.17
CA TYR A 190 30.77 -3.43 2.21
C TYR A 190 30.49 -4.90 2.52
N ALA A 191 30.90 -5.33 3.72
CA ALA A 191 30.60 -6.65 4.24
C ALA A 191 29.09 -6.76 4.56
N PRO A 192 28.38 -7.80 4.12
CA PRO A 192 26.99 -8.01 4.50
C PRO A 192 26.89 -8.44 5.97
N PRO A 193 25.89 -7.93 6.72
CA PRO A 193 25.53 -8.45 8.04
C PRO A 193 25.16 -9.94 7.98
N LYS A 194 25.63 -10.67 8.98
CA LYS A 194 25.62 -12.13 9.10
C LYS A 194 24.32 -12.56 9.77
N GLU A 195 23.33 -12.99 8.99
CA GLU A 195 22.17 -13.75 9.50
C GLU A 195 22.12 -15.11 8.81
N LEU A 196 22.14 -16.15 9.65
CA LEU A 196 22.28 -17.57 9.30
C LEU A 196 21.06 -18.06 8.49
N PRO A 197 21.24 -18.66 7.30
CA PRO A 197 20.14 -19.38 6.65
C PRO A 197 19.85 -20.69 7.42
N PRO A 198 18.61 -21.17 7.49
CA PRO A 198 18.36 -22.56 7.84
C PRO A 198 19.16 -23.43 6.86
N SER A 199 20.15 -24.15 7.39
CA SER A 199 21.01 -25.00 6.57
C SER A 199 20.20 -26.20 6.09
N TYR A 200 19.81 -26.19 4.83
CA TYR A 200 19.31 -27.36 4.14
C TYR A 200 20.46 -28.37 4.03
N ALA A 201 20.40 -29.44 4.84
CA ALA A 201 21.40 -30.50 4.85
C ALA A 201 21.26 -31.50 3.68
N GLY A 202 20.29 -31.28 2.79
CA GLY A 202 20.07 -32.11 1.60
C GLY A 202 20.93 -31.67 0.42
N ARG A 203 21.13 -32.58 -0.53
CA ARG A 203 21.80 -32.28 -1.80
C ARG A 203 20.94 -31.29 -2.59
N LEU A 204 21.55 -30.22 -3.11
CA LEU A 204 20.87 -29.30 -4.03
C LEU A 204 20.70 -30.00 -5.38
N ILE A 205 19.46 -30.22 -5.81
CA ILE A 205 19.13 -30.84 -7.10
C ILE A 205 18.21 -29.87 -7.86
N SER A 206 18.55 -29.58 -9.12
CA SER A 206 17.70 -28.80 -10.04
C SER A 206 16.89 -29.76 -10.89
N LEU A 207 15.56 -29.74 -10.76
CA LEU A 207 14.64 -30.55 -11.57
C LEU A 207 13.78 -29.64 -12.44
N ASP A 208 13.65 -29.99 -13.72
CA ASP A 208 12.78 -29.34 -14.68
C ASP A 208 11.53 -30.22 -14.88
N PHE A 209 10.34 -29.65 -14.70
CA PHE A 209 9.07 -30.36 -14.87
C PHE A 209 8.25 -29.72 -15.98
N GLN A 210 8.36 -30.26 -17.18
CA GLN A 210 7.41 -29.97 -18.25
C GLN A 210 6.22 -30.93 -18.14
N GLU A 211 5.01 -30.40 -17.99
CA GLU A 211 3.73 -31.15 -18.04
C GLU A 211 3.59 -32.35 -17.07
N ALA A 212 4.25 -32.32 -15.91
CA ALA A 212 4.09 -33.36 -14.89
C ALA A 212 2.87 -33.09 -13.99
N GLY A 213 2.05 -34.12 -13.75
CA GLY A 213 0.99 -34.05 -12.75
C GLY A 213 1.56 -33.91 -11.34
N ILE A 214 0.99 -33.02 -10.52
CA ILE A 214 1.47 -32.69 -9.16
C ILE A 214 1.66 -33.95 -8.28
N LYS A 215 0.81 -34.98 -8.45
CA LYS A 215 0.94 -36.27 -7.75
C LYS A 215 2.24 -37.01 -8.08
N SER A 216 2.66 -36.98 -9.35
CA SER A 216 3.89 -37.63 -9.80
C SER A 216 5.14 -36.90 -9.28
N VAL A 217 5.08 -35.57 -9.16
CA VAL A 217 6.18 -34.76 -8.61
C VAL A 217 6.38 -35.05 -7.11
N LEU A 218 5.30 -35.13 -6.34
CA LEU A 218 5.38 -35.45 -4.91
C LEU A 218 5.88 -36.87 -4.65
N GLN A 219 5.50 -37.82 -5.50
CA GLN A 219 6.04 -39.19 -5.45
C GLN A 219 7.55 -39.21 -5.67
N LEU A 220 8.05 -38.47 -6.68
CA LEU A 220 9.47 -38.38 -7.01
C LEU A 220 10.30 -37.83 -5.83
N LEU A 221 9.80 -36.79 -5.15
CA LEU A 221 10.49 -36.22 -3.99
C LEU A 221 10.54 -37.19 -2.79
N ALA A 222 9.50 -38.00 -2.61
CA ALA A 222 9.45 -39.01 -1.55
C ALA A 222 10.41 -40.19 -1.82
N GLU A 223 10.65 -40.51 -3.09
CA GLU A 223 11.55 -41.59 -3.52
C GLU A 223 13.03 -41.18 -3.44
N GLU A 224 13.35 -39.92 -3.78
CA GLU A 224 14.72 -39.37 -3.70
C GLU A 224 15.15 -38.95 -2.28
N SER A 225 14.21 -38.76 -1.34
CA SER A 225 14.49 -38.34 0.04
C SER A 225 14.38 -39.46 1.08
N GLY A 226 14.33 -40.72 0.64
CA GLY A 226 14.34 -41.92 1.50
C GLY A 226 15.70 -42.20 2.13
#